data_AF-A0AAV8YP52-F1
#
_entry.id   AF-A0AAV8YP52-F1
#
_cell.length_a   1.000
_cell.length_b   1.000
_cell.length_c   1.000
_cell.angle_alpha   90.00
_cell.angle_beta   90.00
_cell.angle_gamma   90.00
#
_symmetry.space_group_name_H-M   'P 1'
#
loop_
_entity.id
_entity.type
_entity.pdbx_description
1 polymer ?
#
loop_
_entity_poly.entity_id
_entity_poly.type
_entity_poly.pdbx_seq_one_letter_code
_entity_poly.pdbx_strand_id
1 'polypeptide(L)'
;FVNSPICCPSRSTILTGKYAHNTGVVNNSIDGNCSSESWQKYHEPFSVAALLKNEKDYVTFYAGKYLNQKHWIVDMPPTHLPANITILDNIQKHRLQSLLAVDEMMEKVVKKLEQLNLLENTYILFTSDNGFHIGQFTQPWDKRQPYDTDIRVPLFVSGPNIPRKNVESYPVSSVDLAPTILDLAGVNIPQYMDGKSFKKVLFSTNQAIFKKHLFVEYWGEGQKATVDTSCPWSYDGNVAVSPSCTSKTTPTRTK
;
A
#
# COMPACT_ATOMS: atom_id res chain seq x y z
N PHE A 1 3.13 7.34 1.61
CA PHE A 1 3.01 6.35 2.69
C PHE A 1 1.78 5.50 2.46
N VAL A 2 1.84 4.21 2.78
CA VAL A 2 0.65 3.35 2.78
C VAL A 2 0.06 3.25 4.18
N ASN A 3 -1.25 3.05 4.25
CA ASN A 3 -1.98 2.97 5.53
C ASN A 3 -1.83 1.60 6.20
N SER A 4 -1.49 0.57 5.42
CA SER A 4 -1.28 -0.78 5.90
C SER A 4 -0.09 -1.41 5.16
N PRO A 5 0.79 -2.15 5.84
CA PRO A 5 1.89 -2.89 5.19
C PRO A 5 1.41 -4.19 4.49
N ILE A 6 0.11 -4.46 4.51
CA ILE A 6 -0.52 -5.66 3.93
C ILE A 6 -1.14 -5.35 2.56
N CYS A 7 -1.02 -6.28 1.61
CA CYS A 7 -1.31 -6.02 0.20
C CYS A 7 -2.80 -5.70 -0.03
N CYS A 8 -3.73 -6.53 0.45
CA CYS A 8 -5.15 -6.30 0.19
C CYS A 8 -5.74 -5.08 0.90
N PRO A 9 -5.47 -4.85 2.20
CA PRO A 9 -5.91 -3.62 2.87
C PRO A 9 -5.39 -2.38 2.15
N SER A 10 -4.09 -2.34 1.81
CA SER A 10 -3.49 -1.21 1.10
C SER A 10 -4.09 -1.00 -0.30
N ARG A 11 -4.18 -2.05 -1.12
CA ARG A 11 -4.79 -1.96 -2.46
C ARG A 11 -6.27 -1.57 -2.40
N SER A 12 -7.03 -2.10 -1.43
CA SER A 12 -8.43 -1.69 -1.19
C SER A 12 -8.51 -0.20 -0.90
N THR A 13 -7.61 0.32 -0.06
CA THR A 13 -7.52 1.74 0.24
C THR A 13 -7.16 2.60 -0.98
N ILE A 14 -6.17 2.18 -1.79
CA ILE A 14 -5.81 2.87 -3.04
C ILE A 14 -7.01 2.93 -4.00
N LEU A 15 -7.74 1.84 -4.13
CA LEU A 15 -8.86 1.71 -5.06
C LEU A 15 -10.10 2.49 -4.63
N THR A 16 -10.38 2.57 -3.33
CA THR A 16 -11.66 3.11 -2.82
C THR A 16 -11.52 4.49 -2.19
N GLY A 17 -10.30 4.92 -1.85
CA GLY A 17 -10.10 6.13 -1.05
C GLY A 17 -10.61 6.00 0.39
N LYS A 18 -10.79 4.76 0.87
CA LYS A 18 -11.25 4.45 2.23
C LYS A 18 -10.20 3.72 3.04
N TYR A 19 -10.16 3.96 4.34
CA TYR A 19 -9.35 3.18 5.27
C TYR A 19 -9.83 1.72 5.37
N ALA A 20 -8.94 0.82 5.78
CA ALA A 20 -9.19 -0.60 5.99
C ALA A 20 -10.34 -0.85 6.99
N HIS A 21 -10.45 -0.06 8.06
CA HIS A 21 -11.60 -0.17 8.99
C HIS A 21 -12.95 0.16 8.32
N ASN A 22 -12.96 0.97 7.26
CA ASN A 22 -14.17 1.31 6.49
C ASN A 22 -14.42 0.36 5.31
N THR A 23 -13.38 -0.31 4.81
CA THR A 23 -13.53 -1.35 3.77
C THR A 23 -13.68 -2.76 4.34
N GLY A 24 -13.44 -2.92 5.65
CA GLY A 24 -13.39 -4.22 6.32
C GLY A 24 -12.25 -5.13 5.86
N VAL A 25 -11.34 -4.66 5.00
CA VAL A 25 -10.23 -5.48 4.48
C VAL A 25 -9.06 -5.42 5.44
N VAL A 26 -8.86 -6.49 6.22
CA VAL A 26 -7.88 -6.51 7.33
C VAL A 26 -6.64 -7.36 7.05
N ASN A 27 -6.72 -8.30 6.11
CA ASN A 27 -5.57 -9.14 5.72
C ASN A 27 -5.68 -9.60 4.24
N ASN A 28 -4.86 -10.57 3.81
CA ASN A 28 -4.85 -11.06 2.42
C ASN A 28 -5.75 -12.30 2.16
N SER A 29 -6.67 -12.64 3.07
CA SER A 29 -7.59 -13.78 2.94
C SER A 29 -9.00 -13.33 2.57
N ILE A 30 -9.83 -14.26 2.06
CA ILE A 30 -11.26 -14.00 1.84
C ILE A 30 -11.95 -13.60 3.15
N ASP A 31 -11.65 -14.32 4.23
CA ASP A 31 -12.24 -14.07 5.56
C ASP A 31 -11.89 -12.68 6.09
N GLY A 32 -10.70 -12.18 5.74
CA GLY A 32 -10.29 -10.79 5.99
C GLY A 32 -10.75 -9.81 4.91
N ASN A 33 -11.83 -10.14 4.20
CA ASN A 33 -12.51 -9.36 3.16
C ASN A 33 -11.68 -9.06 1.88
N CYS A 34 -10.53 -9.70 1.66
CA CYS A 34 -9.74 -9.48 0.44
C CYS A 34 -10.43 -10.08 -0.79
N SER A 35 -10.99 -9.22 -1.64
CA SER A 35 -11.73 -9.64 -2.85
C SER A 35 -12.85 -10.65 -2.54
N SER A 36 -13.43 -10.60 -1.35
CA SER A 36 -14.56 -11.44 -0.99
C SER A 36 -15.79 -11.05 -1.83
N GLU A 37 -16.83 -11.88 -1.83
CA GLU A 37 -18.12 -11.52 -2.44
C GLU A 37 -18.70 -10.24 -1.83
N SER A 38 -18.52 -10.02 -0.53
CA SER A 38 -18.95 -8.79 0.14
C SER A 38 -18.20 -7.58 -0.41
N TRP A 39 -16.87 -7.67 -0.53
CA TRP A 39 -16.07 -6.57 -1.07
C TRP A 39 -16.42 -6.26 -2.53
N GLN A 40 -16.55 -7.28 -3.37
CA GLN A 40 -16.96 -7.14 -4.77
C GLN A 40 -18.36 -6.51 -4.90
N LYS A 41 -19.27 -6.82 -3.98
CA LYS A 41 -20.63 -6.26 -4.00
C LYS A 41 -20.70 -4.82 -3.48
N TYR A 42 -19.96 -4.49 -2.42
CA TYR A 42 -20.16 -3.23 -1.66
C TYR A 42 -19.04 -2.20 -1.83
N HIS A 43 -17.87 -2.57 -2.35
CA HIS A 43 -16.71 -1.68 -2.49
C HIS A 43 -16.23 -1.55 -3.94
N GLU A 44 -16.18 -2.65 -4.69
CA GLU A 44 -15.72 -2.64 -6.09
C GLU A 44 -16.49 -1.66 -7.00
N PRO A 45 -17.84 -1.56 -6.93
CA PRO A 45 -18.61 -0.63 -7.77
C PRO A 45 -18.34 0.85 -7.45
N PHE A 46 -17.69 1.11 -6.31
CA PHE A 46 -17.31 2.44 -5.83
C PHE A 46 -15.79 2.65 -5.87
N SER A 47 -15.05 1.76 -6.52
CA SER A 47 -13.63 1.96 -6.79
C SER A 47 -13.40 3.11 -7.76
N VAL A 48 -12.21 3.70 -7.74
CA VAL A 48 -11.81 4.81 -8.62
C VAL A 48 -12.04 4.49 -10.09
N ALA A 49 -11.77 3.25 -10.52
CA ALA A 49 -12.01 2.82 -11.90
C ALA A 49 -13.52 2.75 -12.24
N ALA A 50 -14.33 2.22 -11.32
CA ALA A 50 -15.78 2.16 -11.49
C ALA A 50 -16.41 3.56 -11.51
N LEU A 51 -15.96 4.47 -10.64
CA LEU A 51 -16.42 5.85 -10.59
C LEU A 51 -16.03 6.63 -11.85
N LEU A 52 -14.80 6.48 -12.34
CA LEU A 52 -14.36 7.08 -13.61
C LEU A 52 -15.26 6.62 -14.77
N LYS A 53 -15.58 5.32 -14.83
CA LYS A 53 -16.47 4.76 -15.85
C LYS A 53 -17.91 5.28 -15.72
N ASN A 54 -18.47 5.24 -14.52
CA ASN A 54 -19.89 5.53 -14.30
C ASN A 54 -20.22 7.04 -14.41
N GLU A 55 -19.31 7.92 -13.98
CA GLU A 55 -19.56 9.36 -13.90
C GLU A 55 -19.17 10.13 -15.18
N LYS A 56 -18.18 9.62 -15.94
CA LYS A 56 -17.60 10.32 -17.10
C LYS A 56 -17.30 9.40 -18.29
N ASP A 57 -17.76 8.16 -18.27
CA ASP A 57 -17.59 7.18 -19.35
C ASP A 57 -16.13 6.87 -19.73
N TYR A 58 -15.20 7.02 -18.78
CA TYR A 58 -13.80 6.65 -19.02
C TYR A 58 -13.68 5.15 -19.34
N VAL A 59 -12.87 4.81 -20.33
CA VAL A 59 -12.40 3.44 -20.53
C VAL A 59 -11.34 3.15 -19.46
N THR A 60 -11.60 2.16 -18.62
CA THR A 60 -10.69 1.75 -17.55
C THR A 60 -10.15 0.36 -17.82
N PHE A 61 -8.89 0.14 -17.44
CA PHE A 61 -8.20 -1.13 -17.63
C PHE A 61 -7.31 -1.42 -16.42
N TYR A 62 -7.25 -2.68 -16.04
CA TYR A 62 -6.39 -3.18 -14.98
C TYR A 62 -5.54 -4.33 -15.51
N ALA A 63 -4.22 -4.25 -15.31
CA ALA A 63 -3.28 -5.33 -15.59
C ALA A 63 -2.52 -5.73 -14.33
N GLY A 64 -2.46 -7.03 -14.06
CA GLY A 64 -1.68 -7.61 -12.97
C GLY A 64 -2.53 -8.21 -11.86
N LYS A 65 -2.11 -8.00 -10.61
CA LYS A 65 -2.71 -8.62 -9.42
C LYS A 65 -3.63 -7.64 -8.67
N TYR A 66 -4.94 -7.76 -8.87
CA TYR A 66 -5.97 -6.84 -8.35
C TYR A 66 -6.09 -6.86 -6.82
N LEU A 67 -7.12 -7.52 -6.28
CA LEU A 67 -7.17 -8.00 -4.91
C LEU A 67 -7.20 -9.52 -5.03
N ASN A 68 -6.14 -10.16 -4.59
CA ASN A 68 -6.01 -11.60 -4.73
C ASN A 68 -5.48 -12.22 -3.45
N GLN A 69 -6.06 -13.37 -3.13
CA GLN A 69 -5.65 -14.17 -1.99
C GLN A 69 -4.15 -14.46 -2.08
N LYS A 70 -3.42 -14.12 -1.03
CA LYS A 70 -2.07 -14.68 -0.85
C LYS A 70 -2.22 -15.93 0.00
N HIS A 71 -2.57 -17.05 -0.63
CA HIS A 71 -2.77 -18.32 0.05
C HIS A 71 -1.47 -19.06 0.42
N TRP A 72 -0.28 -18.51 0.10
CA TRP A 72 0.99 -19.17 0.47
C TRP A 72 2.00 -18.26 1.20
N ILE A 73 1.92 -16.94 1.04
CA ILE A 73 2.84 -16.01 1.75
C ILE A 73 2.40 -15.78 3.21
N VAL A 74 1.12 -16.01 3.52
CA VAL A 74 0.57 -15.89 4.88
C VAL A 74 0.88 -17.15 5.71
N ASP A 75 1.30 -18.24 5.07
CA ASP A 75 1.77 -19.47 5.73
C ASP A 75 3.29 -19.46 5.95
N MET A 76 3.98 -18.34 5.70
CA MET A 76 5.40 -18.26 6.04
C MET A 76 5.53 -18.29 7.57
N PRO A 77 6.17 -19.33 8.14
CA PRO A 77 6.49 -19.32 9.57
C PRO A 77 7.37 -18.10 9.87
N PRO A 78 7.45 -17.65 11.13
CA PRO A 78 8.32 -16.54 11.51
C PRO A 78 9.72 -16.75 10.93
N THR A 79 10.09 -15.92 9.96
CA THR A 79 11.40 -16.01 9.34
C THR A 79 12.41 -15.51 10.37
N HIS A 80 13.37 -16.33 10.76
CA HIS A 80 14.48 -15.87 11.58
C HIS A 80 15.48 -15.12 10.70
N LEU A 81 16.24 -14.20 11.31
CA LEU A 81 17.41 -13.66 10.62
C LEU A 81 18.30 -14.81 10.14
N PRO A 82 18.77 -14.76 8.87
CA PRO A 82 19.68 -15.77 8.39
C PRO A 82 21.01 -15.66 9.13
N ALA A 83 21.60 -16.80 9.48
CA ALA A 83 22.97 -16.84 10.01
C ALA A 83 24.01 -16.40 8.97
N ASN A 84 23.66 -16.45 7.68
CA ASN A 84 24.51 -16.07 6.57
C ASN A 84 23.94 -14.83 5.84
N ILE A 85 24.72 -13.74 5.84
CA ILE A 85 24.35 -12.46 5.23
C ILE A 85 24.11 -12.56 3.71
N THR A 86 24.75 -13.53 3.03
CA THR A 86 24.60 -13.73 1.57
C THR A 86 23.14 -13.99 1.16
N ILE A 87 22.30 -14.50 2.07
CA ILE A 87 20.87 -14.66 1.80
C ILE A 87 20.20 -13.29 1.60
N LEU A 88 20.49 -12.31 2.47
CA LEU A 88 19.95 -10.96 2.36
C LEU A 88 20.50 -10.25 1.11
N ASP A 89 21.78 -10.45 0.79
CA ASP A 89 22.39 -9.91 -0.44
C ASP A 89 21.70 -10.44 -1.69
N ASN A 90 21.42 -11.75 -1.74
CA ASN A 90 20.71 -12.37 -2.85
C ASN A 90 19.27 -11.86 -2.99
N ILE A 91 18.57 -11.65 -1.87
CA ILE A 91 17.23 -11.05 -1.89
C ILE A 91 17.29 -9.63 -2.43
N GLN A 92 18.25 -8.83 -1.97
CA GLN A 92 18.43 -7.47 -2.47
C GLN A 92 18.77 -7.46 -3.97
N LYS A 93 19.63 -8.37 -4.43
CA LYS A 93 19.94 -8.55 -5.85
C LYS A 93 18.69 -8.87 -6.67
N HIS A 94 17.86 -9.82 -6.24
CA HIS A 94 16.62 -10.19 -6.94
C HIS A 94 15.60 -9.03 -6.96
N ARG A 95 15.55 -8.22 -5.89
CA ARG A 95 14.71 -7.01 -5.86
C ARG A 95 15.15 -5.98 -6.88
N LEU A 96 16.46 -5.73 -7.00
CA LEU A 96 17.00 -4.81 -8.01
C LEU A 96 16.75 -5.32 -9.43
N GLN A 97 16.88 -6.63 -9.68
CA GLN A 97 16.53 -7.23 -10.97
C GLN A 97 15.04 -7.08 -11.31
N SER A 98 14.16 -7.25 -10.32
CA SER A 98 12.72 -7.03 -10.49
C SER A 98 12.40 -5.56 -10.78
N LEU A 99 13.09 -4.64 -10.11
CA LEU A 99 12.95 -3.20 -10.35
C LEU A 99 13.39 -2.83 -11.77
N LEU A 100 14.48 -3.41 -12.29
CA LEU A 100 14.92 -3.20 -13.67
C LEU A 100 13.84 -3.62 -14.68
N ALA A 101 13.20 -4.78 -14.47
CA ALA A 101 12.11 -5.22 -15.36
C ALA A 101 10.90 -4.26 -15.34
N VAL A 102 10.59 -3.66 -14.20
CA VAL A 102 9.54 -2.63 -14.07
C VAL A 102 9.95 -1.34 -14.78
N ASP A 103 11.21 -0.93 -14.65
CA ASP A 103 11.77 0.25 -15.32
C ASP A 103 11.70 0.12 -16.85
N GLU A 104 12.17 -1.01 -17.40
CA GLU A 104 12.08 -1.30 -18.84
C GLU A 104 10.63 -1.35 -19.36
N MET A 105 9.68 -1.82 -18.53
CA MET A 105 8.26 -1.79 -18.86
C MET A 105 7.73 -0.36 -18.90
N MET A 106 8.08 0.48 -17.91
CA MET A 106 7.67 1.88 -17.86
C MET A 106 8.24 2.68 -19.02
N GLU A 107 9.49 2.44 -19.41
CA GLU A 107 10.11 3.04 -20.60
C GLU A 107 9.27 2.75 -21.86
N LYS A 108 8.83 1.50 -22.05
CA LYS A 108 7.99 1.11 -23.20
C LYS A 108 6.65 1.84 -23.19
N VAL A 109 6.00 1.99 -22.03
CA VAL A 109 4.73 2.72 -21.89
C VAL A 109 4.92 4.19 -22.25
N VAL A 110 5.92 4.86 -21.66
CA VAL A 110 6.19 6.28 -21.90
C VAL A 110 6.54 6.54 -23.36
N LYS A 111 7.46 5.75 -23.94
CA LYS A 111 7.80 5.84 -25.37
C LYS A 111 6.59 5.64 -26.28
N LYS A 112 5.68 4.73 -25.92
CA LYS A 112 4.46 4.51 -26.71
C LYS A 112 3.53 5.72 -26.64
N LEU A 113 3.38 6.35 -25.47
CA LEU A 113 2.61 7.59 -25.32
C LEU A 113 3.21 8.75 -26.10
N GLU A 114 4.55 8.88 -26.13
CA GLU A 114 5.26 9.87 -26.95
C GLU A 114 5.01 9.67 -28.45
N GLN A 115 5.18 8.43 -28.93
CA GLN A 115 4.92 8.08 -30.34
C GLN A 115 3.50 8.38 -30.80
N LEU A 116 2.54 8.29 -29.88
CA LEU A 116 1.13 8.58 -30.13
C LEU A 116 0.78 10.06 -29.90
N ASN A 117 1.74 10.91 -29.50
CA ASN A 117 1.53 12.30 -29.10
C ASN A 117 0.51 12.47 -27.95
N LEU A 118 0.43 11.49 -27.05
CA LEU A 118 -0.50 11.48 -25.91
C LEU A 118 0.18 11.85 -24.59
N LEU A 119 1.53 11.81 -24.52
CA LEU A 119 2.26 11.98 -23.26
C LEU A 119 1.95 13.32 -22.56
N GLU A 120 1.95 14.42 -23.31
CA GLU A 120 1.70 15.77 -22.76
C GLU A 120 0.27 15.96 -22.22
N ASN A 121 -0.65 15.03 -22.55
CA ASN A 121 -2.03 15.00 -22.05
C ASN A 121 -2.31 13.80 -21.12
N THR A 122 -1.26 13.19 -20.55
CA THR A 122 -1.41 11.99 -19.71
C THR A 122 -0.84 12.24 -18.32
N TYR A 123 -1.65 11.99 -17.29
CA TYR A 123 -1.14 11.88 -15.92
C TYR A 123 -0.63 10.46 -15.66
N ILE A 124 0.59 10.34 -15.13
CA ILE A 124 1.20 9.08 -14.70
C ILE A 124 1.48 9.17 -13.22
N LEU A 125 0.90 8.27 -12.44
CA LEU A 125 1.15 8.11 -11.01
C LEU A 125 1.85 6.76 -10.79
N PHE A 126 3.06 6.78 -10.24
CA PHE A 126 3.83 5.58 -9.91
C PHE A 126 3.97 5.46 -8.39
N THR A 127 3.56 4.32 -7.83
CA THR A 127 3.66 4.04 -6.39
C THR A 127 3.66 2.52 -6.12
N SER A 128 3.64 2.13 -4.85
CA SER A 128 3.60 0.74 -4.39
C SER A 128 2.51 0.54 -3.33
N ASP A 129 1.99 -0.67 -3.20
CA ASP A 129 1.02 -1.04 -2.16
C ASP A 129 1.69 -1.22 -0.79
N ASN A 130 2.99 -1.45 -0.74
CA ASN A 130 3.78 -1.50 0.49
C ASN A 130 5.28 -1.42 0.19
N GLY A 131 6.06 -1.21 1.24
CA GLY A 131 7.51 -1.40 1.26
C GLY A 131 7.90 -2.85 1.55
N PHE A 132 9.17 -3.06 1.90
CA PHE A 132 9.75 -4.37 2.19
C PHE A 132 11.10 -4.17 2.90
N HIS A 133 11.25 -4.77 4.08
CA HIS A 133 12.47 -4.80 4.88
C HIS A 133 13.32 -6.05 4.57
N ILE A 134 14.62 -5.94 4.81
CA ILE A 134 15.65 -6.97 4.63
C ILE A 134 16.71 -6.78 5.72
N GLY A 135 16.49 -7.29 6.94
CA GLY A 135 17.49 -7.22 8.00
C GLY A 135 17.43 -5.98 8.91
N GLN A 136 16.68 -4.94 8.55
CA GLN A 136 16.57 -3.74 9.40
C GLN A 136 15.97 -4.11 10.77
N PHE A 137 16.49 -3.49 11.84
CA PHE A 137 16.04 -3.74 13.23
C PHE A 137 16.06 -5.22 13.64
N THR A 138 16.97 -6.01 13.06
CA THR A 138 17.06 -7.45 13.33
C THR A 138 15.81 -8.23 12.86
N GLN A 139 14.98 -7.60 12.02
CA GLN A 139 13.88 -8.28 11.34
C GLN A 139 14.43 -9.12 10.18
N PRO A 140 13.80 -10.24 9.82
CA PRO A 140 14.16 -11.01 8.62
C PRO A 140 13.90 -10.20 7.34
N TRP A 141 13.58 -10.86 6.23
CA TRP A 141 13.06 -10.19 5.05
C TRP A 141 11.56 -10.39 4.97
N ASP A 142 10.79 -9.31 4.87
CA ASP A 142 9.36 -9.35 4.58
C ASP A 142 8.80 -7.93 4.38
N LYS A 143 7.48 -7.82 4.43
CA LYS A 143 6.71 -6.64 4.78
C LYS A 143 5.94 -6.93 6.08
N ARG A 144 4.78 -6.30 6.27
CA ARG A 144 3.83 -6.57 7.36
C ARG A 144 4.19 -5.90 8.70
N GLN A 145 5.06 -4.90 8.69
CA GLN A 145 5.44 -4.17 9.91
C GLN A 145 5.04 -2.70 9.78
N PRO A 146 4.71 -2.00 10.88
CA PRO A 146 4.37 -0.57 10.85
C PRO A 146 5.61 0.33 10.82
N TYR A 147 6.75 -0.17 10.34
CA TYR A 147 7.99 0.60 10.20
C TYR A 147 8.09 1.27 8.84
N ASP A 148 8.84 2.37 8.77
CA ASP A 148 9.09 3.14 7.53
C ASP A 148 9.50 2.26 6.35
N THR A 149 10.28 1.20 6.57
CA THR A 149 10.69 0.24 5.53
C THR A 149 9.52 -0.41 4.79
N ASP A 150 8.37 -0.50 5.43
CA ASP A 150 7.18 -1.24 4.98
C ASP A 150 6.02 -0.31 4.61
N ILE A 151 5.97 0.90 5.19
CA ILE A 151 4.90 1.86 4.93
C ILE A 151 5.32 3.05 4.08
N ARG A 152 6.62 3.35 3.98
CA ARG A 152 7.13 4.46 3.15
C ARG A 152 7.46 3.96 1.75
N VAL A 153 6.52 4.19 0.83
CA VAL A 153 6.62 3.83 -0.59
C VAL A 153 6.95 5.05 -1.46
N PRO A 154 7.58 4.86 -2.63
CA PRO A 154 7.74 5.94 -3.60
C PRO A 154 6.39 6.44 -4.09
N LEU A 155 6.32 7.73 -4.41
CA LEU A 155 5.23 8.34 -5.16
C LEU A 155 5.84 9.31 -6.16
N PHE A 156 5.76 8.99 -7.44
CA PHE A 156 6.09 9.90 -8.53
C PHE A 156 4.82 10.25 -9.28
N VAL A 157 4.67 11.54 -9.61
CA VAL A 157 3.53 12.03 -10.38
C VAL A 157 4.07 12.90 -11.51
N SER A 158 3.70 12.57 -12.74
CA SER A 158 3.96 13.40 -13.92
C SER A 158 2.67 13.64 -14.68
N GLY A 159 2.63 14.71 -15.47
CA GLY A 159 1.50 15.00 -16.35
C GLY A 159 1.32 16.48 -16.65
N PRO A 160 0.22 16.85 -17.31
CA PRO A 160 -0.06 18.22 -17.73
C PRO A 160 0.01 19.20 -16.57
N ASN A 161 0.72 20.32 -16.78
CA ASN A 161 0.86 21.44 -15.84
C ASN A 161 1.57 21.12 -14.52
N ILE A 162 2.12 19.92 -14.33
CA ILE A 162 2.92 19.59 -13.13
C ILE A 162 4.36 20.07 -13.36
N PRO A 163 4.94 20.90 -12.46
CA PRO A 163 6.32 21.35 -12.60
C PRO A 163 7.32 20.19 -12.66
N ARG A 164 8.25 20.24 -13.61
CA ARG A 164 9.31 19.23 -13.75
C ARG A 164 10.35 19.38 -12.64
N LYS A 165 10.98 18.26 -12.26
CA LYS A 165 12.11 18.20 -11.30
C LYS A 165 11.81 18.84 -9.93
N ASN A 166 10.56 18.71 -9.47
CA ASN A 166 10.17 19.18 -8.15
C ASN A 166 10.21 18.03 -7.12
N VAL A 167 10.58 18.34 -5.88
CA VAL A 167 10.57 17.41 -4.75
C VAL A 167 9.78 18.04 -3.62
N GLU A 168 8.69 17.38 -3.22
CA GLU A 168 7.78 17.86 -2.19
C GLU A 168 7.92 17.05 -0.90
N SER A 169 7.94 17.74 0.24
CA SER A 169 7.96 17.12 1.57
C SER A 169 6.56 16.92 2.17
N TYR A 170 5.51 17.34 1.45
CA TYR A 170 4.13 17.18 1.87
C TYR A 170 3.78 15.68 2.05
N PRO A 171 3.29 15.26 3.23
CA PRO A 171 3.01 13.85 3.48
C PRO A 171 1.75 13.39 2.73
N VAL A 172 1.93 12.47 1.79
CA VAL A 172 0.83 11.81 1.05
C VAL A 172 0.63 10.39 1.53
N SER A 173 -0.63 9.97 1.63
CA SER A 173 -1.06 8.64 2.04
C SER A 173 -1.78 7.91 0.89
N SER A 174 -1.75 6.58 0.85
CA SER A 174 -2.42 5.78 -0.18
C SER A 174 -3.91 6.06 -0.30
N VAL A 175 -4.57 6.39 0.82
CA VAL A 175 -5.99 6.76 0.84
C VAL A 175 -6.30 8.00 0.00
N ASP A 176 -5.31 8.86 -0.23
CA ASP A 176 -5.46 10.09 -1.00
C ASP A 176 -5.41 9.87 -2.52
N LEU A 177 -5.03 8.68 -2.99
CA LEU A 177 -4.81 8.43 -4.41
C LEU A 177 -6.12 8.42 -5.21
N ALA A 178 -7.13 7.65 -4.77
CA ALA A 178 -8.45 7.64 -5.41
C ALA A 178 -9.08 9.04 -5.54
N PRO A 179 -9.23 9.85 -4.47
CA PRO A 179 -9.81 11.18 -4.60
C PRO A 179 -8.94 12.12 -5.46
N THR A 180 -7.61 11.97 -5.47
CA THR A 180 -6.74 12.76 -6.34
C THR A 180 -6.92 12.39 -7.82
N ILE A 181 -7.04 11.11 -8.15
CA ILE A 181 -7.28 10.63 -9.52
C ILE A 181 -8.63 11.15 -10.03
N LEU A 182 -9.68 11.08 -9.21
CA LEU A 182 -11.00 11.62 -9.56
C LEU A 182 -10.95 13.13 -9.80
N ASP A 183 -10.27 13.89 -8.92
CA ASP A 183 -10.11 15.34 -9.05
C ASP A 183 -9.32 15.73 -10.32
N LEU A 184 -8.25 15.00 -10.64
CA LEU A 184 -7.49 15.21 -11.88
C LEU A 184 -8.35 14.91 -13.13
N ALA A 185 -9.24 13.93 -13.05
CA ALA A 185 -10.18 13.58 -14.13
C ALA A 185 -11.45 14.47 -14.17
N GLY A 186 -11.60 15.42 -13.25
CA GLY A 186 -12.80 16.27 -13.18
C GLY A 186 -14.08 15.51 -12.80
N VAL A 187 -13.94 14.40 -12.08
CA VAL A 187 -15.04 13.65 -11.46
C VAL A 187 -15.26 14.16 -10.04
N ASN A 188 -16.52 14.27 -9.62
CA ASN A 188 -16.85 14.66 -8.25
C ASN A 188 -16.32 13.64 -7.26
N ILE A 189 -15.61 14.10 -6.23
CA ILE A 189 -15.10 13.23 -5.16
C ILE A 189 -16.26 12.89 -4.22
N PRO A 190 -16.62 11.61 -4.04
CA PRO A 190 -17.69 11.22 -3.12
C PRO A 190 -17.33 11.57 -1.67
N GLN A 191 -18.31 12.07 -0.90
CA GLN A 191 -18.11 12.49 0.49
C GLN A 191 -17.73 11.36 1.45
N TYR A 192 -17.99 10.10 1.07
CA TYR A 192 -17.66 8.93 1.88
C TYR A 192 -16.19 8.52 1.81
N MET A 193 -15.37 9.14 0.95
CA MET A 193 -13.95 8.85 0.88
C MET A 193 -13.25 9.51 2.07
N ASP A 194 -12.34 8.77 2.71
CA ASP A 194 -11.57 9.25 3.85
C ASP A 194 -10.38 10.11 3.43
N GLY A 195 -9.84 9.82 2.24
CA GLY A 195 -8.69 10.52 1.67
C GLY A 195 -9.03 11.91 1.15
N LYS A 196 -8.00 12.73 0.96
CA LYS A 196 -8.16 14.09 0.40
C LYS A 196 -7.27 14.27 -0.80
N SER A 197 -7.84 14.83 -1.87
CA SER A 197 -7.07 15.15 -3.08
C SER A 197 -5.88 16.04 -2.74
N PHE A 198 -4.69 15.63 -3.18
CA PHE A 198 -3.47 16.44 -3.09
C PHE A 198 -3.18 17.19 -4.40
N LYS A 199 -4.16 17.30 -5.31
CA LYS A 199 -4.03 18.04 -6.59
C LYS A 199 -3.47 19.47 -6.41
N LYS A 200 -3.85 20.16 -5.33
CA LYS A 200 -3.32 21.50 -5.02
C LYS A 200 -1.80 21.50 -4.76
N VAL A 201 -1.28 20.42 -4.18
CA VAL A 201 0.17 20.23 -3.93
C VAL A 201 0.90 19.99 -5.25
N LEU A 202 0.26 19.33 -6.22
CA LEU A 202 0.86 19.09 -7.55
C LEU A 202 1.07 20.37 -8.36
N PHE A 203 0.19 21.36 -8.21
CA PHE A 203 0.18 22.58 -9.04
C PHE A 203 0.64 23.86 -8.34
N SER A 204 0.67 23.89 -7.00
CA SER A 204 1.02 25.11 -6.26
C SER A 204 2.46 25.08 -5.77
N THR A 205 3.21 26.14 -6.04
CA THR A 205 4.55 26.40 -5.48
C THR A 205 4.50 27.14 -4.14
N ASN A 206 3.31 27.58 -3.71
CA ASN A 206 3.11 28.42 -2.54
C ASN A 206 2.26 27.65 -1.53
N GLN A 207 2.90 26.83 -0.70
CA GLN A 207 2.20 26.06 0.33
C GLN A 207 2.01 26.90 1.59
N ALA A 208 0.77 27.32 1.84
CA ALA A 208 0.32 27.46 3.22
C ALA A 208 0.61 26.13 3.93
N ILE A 209 1.24 26.19 5.10
CA ILE A 209 1.69 25.02 5.86
C ILE A 209 0.46 24.21 6.32
N PHE A 210 0.01 23.28 5.49
CA PHE A 210 -1.01 22.32 5.87
C PHE A 210 -0.32 21.20 6.66
N LYS A 211 -0.37 21.29 8.00
CA LYS A 211 -0.02 20.15 8.84
C LYS A 211 -0.99 19.01 8.52
N LYS A 212 -0.47 17.91 7.98
CA LYS A 212 -1.21 16.67 7.77
C LYS A 212 -0.59 15.57 8.61
N HIS A 213 -1.46 14.82 9.28
CA HIS A 213 -1.09 13.62 10.00
C HIS A 213 -1.34 12.41 9.11
N LEU A 214 -0.44 11.44 9.17
CA LEU A 214 -0.60 10.16 8.49
C LEU A 214 -1.21 9.17 9.49
N PHE A 215 -2.28 8.51 9.07
CA PHE A 215 -2.89 7.44 9.83
C PHE A 215 -2.38 6.09 9.30
N VAL A 216 -1.93 5.21 10.19
CA VAL A 216 -1.48 3.85 9.86
C VAL A 216 -2.27 2.89 10.74
N GLU A 217 -2.81 1.85 10.12
CA GLU A 217 -3.63 0.84 10.76
C GLU A 217 -3.11 -0.55 10.40
N TYR A 218 -2.95 -1.38 11.43
CA TYR A 218 -2.37 -2.69 11.29
C TYR A 218 -2.96 -3.62 12.35
N TRP A 219 -3.57 -4.72 11.91
CA TRP A 219 -4.24 -5.70 12.78
C TRP A 219 -3.32 -6.82 13.26
N GLY A 220 -2.04 -6.81 12.86
CA GLY A 220 -1.13 -7.90 13.14
C GLY A 220 -1.42 -9.15 12.30
N GLU A 221 -0.54 -10.14 12.42
CA GLU A 221 -0.78 -11.50 11.92
C GLU A 221 -1.23 -12.45 13.02
N GLY A 222 -1.30 -11.95 14.25
CA GLY A 222 -1.69 -12.73 15.39
C GLY A 222 -3.17 -13.11 15.34
N GLN A 223 -3.46 -14.38 15.56
CA GLN A 223 -4.82 -14.87 15.82
C GLN A 223 -4.93 -15.28 17.29
N LYS A 224 -6.14 -15.53 17.80
CA LYS A 224 -6.33 -16.03 19.18
C LYS A 224 -5.45 -17.26 19.49
N ALA A 225 -5.19 -18.09 18.47
CA ALA A 225 -4.34 -19.27 18.60
C ALA A 225 -2.83 -18.95 18.78
N THR A 226 -2.38 -17.78 18.33
CA THR A 226 -0.96 -17.37 18.36
C THR A 226 -0.63 -16.48 19.56
N VAL A 227 -1.62 -16.13 20.39
CA VAL A 227 -1.42 -15.38 21.64
C VAL A 227 -0.75 -16.30 22.66
N ASP A 228 0.34 -15.83 23.26
CA ASP A 228 0.96 -16.52 24.39
C ASP A 228 0.09 -16.33 25.64
N THR A 229 -0.54 -17.41 26.09
CA THR A 229 -1.41 -17.42 27.29
C THR A 229 -0.64 -17.20 28.59
N SER A 230 0.69 -17.31 28.56
CA SER A 230 1.56 -17.03 29.72
C SER A 230 1.99 -15.56 29.81
N CYS A 231 1.69 -14.75 28.79
CA CYS A 231 1.95 -13.31 28.84
C CYS A 231 1.07 -12.66 29.93
N PRO A 232 1.64 -11.83 30.84
CA PRO A 232 0.91 -11.19 31.96
C PRO A 232 -0.01 -10.04 31.50
N TRP A 233 -0.56 -10.13 30.29
CA TRP A 233 -1.44 -9.15 29.69
C TRP A 233 -2.88 -9.65 29.64
N SER A 234 -3.82 -8.78 30.02
CA SER A 234 -5.25 -8.99 29.81
C SER A 234 -5.71 -8.22 28.57
N TYR A 235 -6.51 -8.85 27.72
CA TYR A 235 -7.12 -8.20 26.55
C TYR A 235 -7.93 -6.97 26.97
N ASP A 236 -7.47 -5.79 26.56
CA ASP A 236 -8.22 -4.54 26.58
C ASP A 236 -8.62 -4.24 25.14
N GLY A 237 -9.93 -4.13 24.87
CA GLY A 237 -10.48 -3.81 23.56
C GLY A 237 -10.03 -2.46 23.01
N ASN A 238 -9.28 -1.67 23.79
CA ASN A 238 -8.83 -0.33 23.46
C ASN A 238 -7.30 -0.21 23.22
N VAL A 239 -6.50 -1.27 23.36
CA VAL A 239 -5.02 -1.14 23.32
C VAL A 239 -4.37 -2.15 22.37
N ALA A 240 -3.50 -1.65 21.49
CA ALA A 240 -2.67 -2.45 20.60
C ALA A 240 -1.67 -3.33 21.38
N VAL A 241 -1.45 -4.54 20.88
CA VAL A 241 -0.62 -5.60 21.48
C VAL A 241 0.82 -5.12 21.70
N SER A 242 1.38 -5.36 22.89
CA SER A 242 2.81 -5.16 23.17
C SER A 242 3.67 -6.12 22.33
N PRO A 243 4.75 -5.66 21.66
CA PRO A 243 5.65 -6.51 20.86
C PRO A 243 6.27 -7.69 21.63
N SER A 244 6.29 -7.62 22.96
CA SER A 244 6.84 -8.66 23.85
C SER A 244 5.99 -9.94 23.92
N CYS A 245 4.75 -9.94 23.42
CA CYS A 245 3.80 -11.05 23.59
C CYS A 245 3.42 -11.78 22.29
N THR A 246 4.15 -11.51 21.19
CA THR A 246 3.97 -12.20 19.90
C THR A 246 5.14 -13.13 19.58
N SER A 247 5.16 -14.34 20.14
CA SER A 247 5.54 -15.58 19.45
C SER A 247 5.58 -16.77 20.43
N LYS A 248 4.97 -17.90 20.06
CA LYS A 248 5.12 -19.20 20.75
C LYS A 248 6.40 -19.96 20.34
N THR A 249 7.34 -19.32 19.67
CA THR A 249 8.53 -19.99 19.14
C THR A 249 9.79 -19.33 19.66
N THR A 250 10.03 -19.52 20.96
CA THR A 250 11.38 -19.45 21.50
C THR A 250 11.95 -20.86 21.43
N PRO A 251 12.94 -21.17 20.56
CA PRO A 251 13.74 -22.36 20.78
C PRO A 251 14.43 -22.15 22.13
N THR A 252 14.21 -23.08 23.05
CA THR A 252 15.00 -23.20 24.28
C THR A 252 16.47 -23.10 23.93
N ARG A 253 17.10 -21.98 24.31
CA ARG A 253 18.55 -21.82 24.30
C ARG A 253 19.08 -22.69 25.44
N THR A 254 19.42 -23.94 25.13
CA THR A 254 20.20 -24.77 26.04
C THR A 254 21.56 -24.10 26.25
N LYS A 255 21.93 -23.95 27.52
CA LYS A 255 23.19 -23.38 28.00
C LYS A 255 24.40 -24.12 27.44
#